data_AF-A0A0L1IDC6-F1
#
_entry.id   AF-A0A0L1IDC6-F1
#
_cell.length_a   1.000
_cell.length_b   1.000
_cell.length_c   1.000
_cell.angle_alpha   90.00
_cell.angle_beta   90.00
_cell.angle_gamma   90.00
#
_symmetry.space_group_name_H-M   'P 1'
#
loop_
_entity.id
_entity.type
_entity.pdbx_description
1 polymer ?
#
loop_
_entity_poly.entity_id
_entity_poly.type
_entity_poly.pdbx_seq_one_letter_code
_entity_poly.pdbx_strand_id
1 'polypeptide(L)'
;MYFSSLCKFLPISEKEKIYLNIVKKRFCKSNIYYNNNNNNNIINYNKRGLKFYPFCNNLKKNINFVNINNKKGINFHSINKERKMASEVPQVVSLDPTSIPIEYNTPIHDIKVQVYDIKGGCNVEEGLTIFLVNNPGKENGPVKISSKVNDKNVSEFLKDENMEKFNVKLGTSKHFYMFNDNKNSVAVGYVGCGSVADLSEADMKRVVLSLVTMLHDNKLSKLTVVFEINVDKNLFRFFLETLFYEYMTDERFKSTDKNVNMEYIKHLGVYINNADTYKEEVEKARVYYFGTYYASQLIAAPSNYCNPVSLSNAAVELAQKLNLEYKILGVKELEELKMGAYLSVGKGSMYPNKFIHLTYKSKGDVKKKIALVGKGITFDSGGYNLKAAPGSMIDLMKFDMSGCAAVLGCAYCVGTLKPENVEIHFLSAVCENMVSKNSYRPGDIITASNGKTIEVGNTDAEGRLTLADALVYAEKLGVDYIVDIATLTGAMLYSLGTSYAGVFGNNEELINKILNSSKTSNEPVWWLPIINEYRATLNSKYADINNISSSVKASSIVASLFLKEFVQNTAWAHIDIAGVSWNFKARKPKGFGVRLLTEFVLNDAL
;
A
#
# COMPACT_ATOMS: atom_id res chain seq x y z
N MET A 1 -37.82 8.20 -1.35
CA MET A 1 -38.64 9.33 -0.88
C MET A 1 -40.15 9.11 -1.06
N TYR A 2 -40.69 7.93 -0.73
CA TYR A 2 -42.14 7.64 -0.78
C TYR A 2 -42.61 6.74 0.39
N PHE A 3 -42.00 6.90 1.58
CA PHE A 3 -42.39 6.15 2.79
C PHE A 3 -42.48 7.01 4.06
N SER A 4 -42.27 8.33 3.96
CA SER A 4 -42.32 9.24 5.11
C SER A 4 -43.68 9.94 5.32
N SER A 5 -44.64 9.78 4.40
CA SER A 5 -45.93 10.51 4.45
C SER A 5 -47.12 9.70 4.98
N LEU A 6 -47.03 8.36 5.13
CA LEU A 6 -48.15 7.55 5.65
C LEU A 6 -48.10 7.25 7.17
N CYS A 7 -46.98 7.47 7.85
CA CYS A 7 -46.85 7.12 9.27
C CYS A 7 -47.33 8.19 10.27
N LYS A 8 -47.88 9.31 9.79
CA LYS A 8 -48.34 10.43 10.65
C LYS A 8 -49.78 10.30 11.17
N PHE A 9 -50.58 9.34 10.69
CA PHE A 9 -51.99 9.23 11.07
C PHE A 9 -52.44 7.88 11.63
N LEU A 10 -51.50 6.97 11.96
CA LEU A 10 -51.86 5.66 12.53
C LEU A 10 -51.77 5.66 14.07
N PRO A 11 -52.80 5.14 14.78
CA PRO A 11 -52.77 4.94 16.23
C PRO A 11 -51.57 4.09 16.67
N ILE A 12 -51.06 4.34 17.87
CA ILE A 12 -49.87 3.68 18.45
C ILE A 12 -49.99 2.14 18.39
N SER A 13 -51.20 1.61 18.59
CA SER A 13 -51.49 0.17 18.54
C SER A 13 -51.30 -0.49 17.17
N GLU A 14 -51.37 0.27 16.06
CA GLU A 14 -51.13 -0.26 14.71
C GLU A 14 -49.66 -0.19 14.32
N LYS A 15 -48.92 0.81 14.82
CA LYS A 15 -47.46 0.91 14.63
C LYS A 15 -46.72 -0.25 15.31
N GLU A 16 -47.16 -0.65 16.51
CA GLU A 16 -46.61 -1.81 17.21
C GLU A 16 -46.89 -3.14 16.49
N LYS A 17 -48.06 -3.30 15.86
CA LYS A 17 -48.39 -4.49 15.04
C LYS A 17 -47.53 -4.58 13.77
N ILE A 18 -47.25 -3.46 13.12
CA ILE A 18 -46.36 -3.42 11.95
C ILE A 18 -44.92 -3.77 12.35
N TYR A 19 -44.45 -3.24 13.48
CA TYR A 19 -43.11 -3.53 14.01
C TYR A 19 -42.96 -5.01 14.41
N LEU A 20 -43.95 -5.59 15.10
CA LEU A 20 -43.98 -7.01 15.46
C LEU A 20 -44.05 -7.93 14.24
N ASN A 21 -44.75 -7.54 13.17
CA ASN A 21 -44.81 -8.30 11.92
C ASN A 21 -43.49 -8.25 11.13
N ILE A 22 -42.74 -7.16 11.21
CA ILE A 22 -41.40 -7.04 10.60
C ILE A 22 -40.38 -7.89 11.37
N VAL A 23 -40.45 -7.88 12.71
CA VAL A 23 -39.59 -8.71 13.57
C VAL A 23 -39.88 -10.20 13.39
N LYS A 24 -41.15 -10.62 13.30
CA LYS A 24 -41.54 -12.02 13.00
C LYS A 24 -41.10 -12.48 11.61
N LYS A 25 -41.11 -11.61 10.59
CA LYS A 25 -40.64 -11.97 9.23
C LYS A 25 -39.11 -12.05 9.09
N ARG A 26 -38.33 -11.44 9.98
CA ARG A 26 -36.85 -11.46 9.93
C ARG A 26 -36.20 -12.56 10.76
N PHE A 27 -36.90 -13.18 11.71
CA PHE A 27 -36.33 -14.19 12.61
C PHE A 27 -36.85 -15.63 12.43
N CYS A 28 -37.72 -15.89 11.44
CA CYS A 28 -38.15 -17.24 11.08
C CYS A 28 -37.73 -17.61 9.65
N LYS A 29 -36.44 -17.88 9.47
CA LYS A 29 -35.92 -18.77 8.42
C LYS A 29 -34.91 -19.71 9.05
N SER A 30 -35.42 -20.66 9.82
CA SER A 30 -34.74 -21.89 10.17
C SER A 30 -35.74 -23.02 10.03
N ASN A 31 -35.42 -23.98 9.16
CA ASN A 31 -36.23 -25.14 8.84
C ASN A 31 -36.41 -26.00 10.11
N ILE A 32 -37.64 -26.08 10.61
CA ILE A 32 -38.05 -27.15 11.53
C ILE A 32 -39.45 -27.59 11.11
N TYR A 33 -39.52 -28.81 10.58
CA TYR A 33 -40.76 -29.57 10.44
C TYR A 33 -41.34 -29.82 11.83
N TYR A 34 -42.57 -29.39 12.12
CA TYR A 34 -43.41 -30.08 13.11
C TYR A 34 -44.89 -29.99 12.78
N ASN A 35 -45.50 -31.15 12.98
CA ASN A 35 -46.83 -31.59 12.60
C ASN A 35 -47.91 -30.97 13.52
N ASN A 36 -49.09 -30.71 12.94
CA ASN A 36 -50.28 -30.21 13.63
C ASN A 36 -50.71 -31.13 14.79
N ASN A 37 -51.05 -30.55 15.95
CA ASN A 37 -52.30 -30.91 16.62
C ASN A 37 -52.73 -29.87 17.68
N ASN A 38 -54.03 -29.65 17.66
CA ASN A 38 -54.88 -28.80 18.49
C ASN A 38 -54.62 -28.90 20.00
N ASN A 39 -54.69 -27.78 20.72
CA ASN A 39 -55.84 -27.53 21.60
C ASN A 39 -55.81 -26.13 22.23
N ASN A 40 -57.03 -25.57 22.29
CA ASN A 40 -57.42 -24.31 22.89
C ASN A 40 -57.02 -24.22 24.36
N ASN A 41 -56.64 -23.02 24.82
CA ASN A 41 -57.23 -22.39 26.00
C ASN A 41 -56.93 -20.88 26.04
N ILE A 42 -58.02 -20.11 26.08
CA ILE A 42 -58.09 -18.66 26.29
C ILE A 42 -58.08 -18.42 27.79
N ILE A 43 -57.16 -17.60 28.37
CA ILE A 43 -57.47 -16.69 29.50
C ILE A 43 -56.60 -15.41 29.48
N ASN A 44 -57.34 -14.31 29.41
CA ASN A 44 -57.18 -12.88 29.72
C ASN A 44 -56.15 -12.36 30.76
N TYR A 45 -55.68 -11.13 30.48
CA TYR A 45 -55.33 -9.96 31.35
C TYR A 45 -54.39 -10.20 32.56
N ASN A 46 -53.41 -9.34 32.92
CA ASN A 46 -53.44 -7.89 33.05
C ASN A 46 -52.05 -7.32 33.45
N LYS A 47 -51.86 -6.01 33.27
CA LYS A 47 -50.69 -5.21 33.69
C LYS A 47 -50.39 -5.31 35.20
N ARG A 48 -49.11 -5.40 35.58
CA ARG A 48 -48.44 -4.57 36.63
C ARG A 48 -47.00 -5.05 36.92
N GLY A 49 -46.10 -4.09 37.09
CA GLY A 49 -45.12 -4.12 38.19
C GLY A 49 -43.70 -4.61 37.86
N LEU A 50 -42.79 -3.63 37.76
CA LEU A 50 -41.35 -3.76 37.99
C LEU A 50 -41.01 -4.58 39.26
N LYS A 51 -39.98 -5.45 39.20
CA LYS A 51 -38.70 -5.29 39.92
C LYS A 51 -37.79 -6.52 39.81
N PHE A 52 -36.50 -6.22 39.89
CA PHE A 52 -35.33 -7.09 39.80
C PHE A 52 -35.08 -7.99 41.03
N TYR A 53 -34.26 -9.02 40.79
CA TYR A 53 -33.25 -9.67 41.66
C TYR A 53 -33.54 -11.07 42.28
N PRO A 54 -32.48 -11.87 42.56
CA PRO A 54 -32.21 -13.20 41.98
C PRO A 54 -32.36 -14.32 43.03
N PHE A 55 -32.33 -15.61 42.65
CA PHE A 55 -31.73 -16.66 43.52
C PHE A 55 -31.46 -17.97 42.78
N CYS A 56 -30.45 -18.66 43.31
CA CYS A 56 -29.70 -19.79 42.76
C CYS A 56 -30.39 -21.16 42.79
N ASN A 57 -29.88 -22.02 41.91
CA ASN A 57 -29.49 -23.42 42.12
C ASN A 57 -30.52 -24.55 42.30
N ASN A 58 -30.10 -25.65 41.65
CA ASN A 58 -30.36 -27.07 41.91
C ASN A 58 -31.63 -27.69 41.32
N LEU A 59 -31.43 -28.39 40.21
CA LEU A 59 -31.85 -29.79 40.10
C LEU A 59 -30.86 -30.55 39.20
N LYS A 60 -30.06 -31.40 39.86
CA LYS A 60 -29.26 -32.49 39.26
C LYS A 60 -30.12 -33.74 39.12
N LYS A 61 -29.65 -34.63 38.22
CA LYS A 61 -30.01 -36.04 37.95
C LYS A 61 -31.14 -36.21 36.93
N ASN A 62 -31.06 -37.10 35.96
CA ASN A 62 -30.08 -38.08 35.46
C ASN A 62 -30.67 -38.58 34.13
N ILE A 63 -29.86 -38.93 33.12
CA ILE A 63 -29.94 -40.17 32.33
C ILE A 63 -28.78 -40.19 31.31
N ASN A 64 -27.78 -41.00 31.68
CA ASN A 64 -26.83 -41.84 30.95
C ASN A 64 -26.42 -41.52 29.50
N PHE A 65 -25.16 -41.10 29.39
CA PHE A 65 -24.25 -41.39 28.27
C PHE A 65 -23.77 -42.84 28.33
N VAL A 66 -23.73 -43.52 27.18
CA VAL A 66 -22.82 -44.65 26.92
C VAL A 66 -21.55 -44.07 26.30
N ASN A 67 -20.43 -44.45 26.90
CA ASN A 67 -19.07 -43.97 26.65
C ASN A 67 -18.24 -45.10 26.00
N ILE A 68 -17.04 -44.75 25.50
CA ILE A 68 -15.83 -45.55 25.17
C ILE A 68 -15.30 -45.07 23.80
N ASN A 69 -14.46 -44.01 23.75
CA ASN A 69 -13.00 -43.95 23.98
C ASN A 69 -12.15 -44.32 22.76
N ASN A 70 -11.50 -43.32 22.15
CA ASN A 70 -10.02 -43.23 22.18
C ASN A 70 -9.47 -41.89 21.63
N LYS A 71 -8.83 -41.11 22.54
CA LYS A 71 -7.56 -40.31 22.44
C LYS A 71 -7.31 -39.51 21.15
N LYS A 72 -7.06 -38.19 21.14
CA LYS A 72 -6.25 -37.29 21.99
C LYS A 72 -6.80 -35.84 21.93
N GLY A 73 -6.82 -35.15 23.07
CA GLY A 73 -7.33 -33.78 23.20
C GLY A 73 -6.43 -32.72 22.56
N ILE A 74 -7.07 -31.71 21.98
CA ILE A 74 -6.46 -30.41 21.68
C ILE A 74 -7.16 -29.39 22.58
N ASN A 75 -6.37 -28.74 23.44
CA ASN A 75 -6.80 -27.73 24.39
C ASN A 75 -7.42 -26.51 23.70
N PHE A 76 -8.69 -26.23 23.98
CA PHE A 76 -9.34 -24.94 23.71
C PHE A 76 -8.93 -23.91 24.78
N HIS A 77 -7.63 -23.59 24.85
CA HIS A 77 -7.09 -22.55 25.73
C HIS A 77 -6.00 -21.73 25.01
N SER A 78 -6.32 -21.20 23.82
CA SER A 78 -5.41 -20.27 23.12
C SER A 78 -6.07 -19.13 22.34
N ILE A 79 -7.36 -18.84 22.54
CA ILE A 79 -8.07 -17.77 21.79
C ILE A 79 -8.26 -16.51 22.64
N ASN A 80 -7.30 -16.15 23.50
CA ASN A 80 -7.28 -14.84 24.19
C ASN A 80 -5.84 -14.43 24.55
N LYS A 81 -4.94 -14.44 23.56
CA LYS A 81 -3.81 -13.51 23.61
C LYS A 81 -4.34 -12.18 23.08
N GLU A 82 -4.85 -11.34 23.98
CA GLU A 82 -4.99 -9.91 23.70
C GLU A 82 -3.70 -9.44 23.04
N ARG A 83 -3.77 -9.06 21.76
CA ARG A 83 -2.70 -8.29 21.12
C ARG A 83 -2.63 -6.97 21.88
N LYS A 84 -1.83 -6.90 22.95
CA LYS A 84 -1.52 -5.64 23.61
C LYS A 84 -0.86 -4.75 22.57
N MET A 85 -1.63 -3.81 22.02
CA MET A 85 -1.09 -2.73 21.18
C MET A 85 0.01 -2.00 21.98
N ALA A 86 1.06 -1.55 21.31
CA ALA A 86 2.17 -0.85 21.98
C ALA A 86 1.71 0.49 22.58
N SER A 87 0.65 1.10 22.02
CA SER A 87 -0.03 2.27 22.57
C SER A 87 -1.52 2.24 22.25
N GLU A 88 -2.36 2.72 23.17
CA GLU A 88 -3.80 2.88 22.96
C GLU A 88 -4.09 4.03 22.00
N VAL A 89 -4.97 3.82 21.02
CA VAL A 89 -5.40 4.86 20.08
C VAL A 89 -6.54 5.67 20.73
N PRO A 90 -6.36 6.98 20.97
CA PRO A 90 -7.43 7.84 21.49
C PRO A 90 -8.66 7.83 20.57
N GLN A 91 -9.85 7.83 21.15
CA GLN A 91 -11.13 7.87 20.44
C GLN A 91 -11.95 9.09 20.89
N VAL A 92 -12.65 9.75 19.97
CA VAL A 92 -13.66 10.77 20.31
C VAL A 92 -14.97 10.08 20.66
N VAL A 93 -15.33 9.05 19.89
CA VAL A 93 -16.49 8.18 20.12
C VAL A 93 -16.08 6.72 20.04
N SER A 94 -16.83 5.84 20.72
CA SER A 94 -16.54 4.40 20.74
C SER A 94 -16.52 3.70 19.36
N LEU A 95 -17.05 4.35 18.32
CA LEU A 95 -17.06 3.85 16.95
C LEU A 95 -15.79 4.19 16.16
N ASP A 96 -14.95 5.10 16.68
CA ASP A 96 -13.70 5.45 16.03
C ASP A 96 -12.77 4.23 15.98
N PRO A 97 -12.12 3.92 14.85
CA PRO A 97 -11.30 2.72 14.74
C PRO A 97 -9.99 2.88 15.53
N THR A 98 -9.53 1.79 16.14
CA THR A 98 -8.30 1.77 16.96
C THR A 98 -7.13 1.04 16.30
N SER A 99 -7.28 0.62 15.04
CA SER A 99 -6.23 -0.09 14.29
C SER A 99 -6.45 0.05 12.79
N ILE A 100 -5.36 -0.02 12.03
CA ILE A 100 -5.41 -0.12 10.57
C ILE A 100 -5.70 -1.59 10.22
N PRO A 101 -6.76 -1.91 9.45
CA PRO A 101 -6.92 -3.26 8.92
C PRO A 101 -5.81 -3.53 7.91
N ILE A 102 -5.01 -4.59 8.10
CA ILE A 102 -3.93 -4.97 7.19
C ILE A 102 -4.11 -6.43 6.78
N GLU A 103 -4.16 -6.65 5.48
CA GLU A 103 -4.19 -7.97 4.87
C GLU A 103 -2.76 -8.39 4.52
N TYR A 104 -2.22 -9.35 5.27
CA TYR A 104 -0.88 -9.90 5.02
C TYR A 104 -0.92 -11.06 4.02
N ASN A 105 -1.84 -12.01 4.22
CA ASN A 105 -2.02 -13.16 3.33
C ASN A 105 -3.04 -12.77 2.26
N THR A 106 -2.54 -12.20 1.15
CA THR A 106 -3.40 -11.82 0.02
C THR A 106 -3.60 -13.00 -0.94
N PRO A 107 -4.68 -13.02 -1.76
CA PRO A 107 -4.91 -14.05 -2.77
C PRO A 107 -3.74 -14.26 -3.75
N ILE A 108 -2.88 -13.25 -3.94
CA ILE A 108 -1.68 -13.34 -4.78
C ILE A 108 -0.66 -14.34 -4.20
N HIS A 109 -0.55 -14.47 -2.88
CA HIS A 109 0.36 -15.42 -2.24
C HIS A 109 -0.02 -16.88 -2.51
N ASP A 110 -1.30 -17.14 -2.80
CA ASP A 110 -1.80 -18.48 -3.12
C ASP A 110 -1.54 -18.88 -4.59
N ILE A 111 -1.11 -17.95 -5.44
CA ILE A 111 -0.87 -18.21 -6.86
C ILE A 111 0.41 -19.03 -7.02
N LYS A 112 0.29 -20.27 -7.52
CA LYS A 112 1.44 -21.10 -7.90
C LYS A 112 1.98 -20.64 -9.24
N VAL A 113 3.21 -20.12 -9.25
CA VAL A 113 3.87 -19.63 -10.45
C VAL A 113 4.81 -20.70 -11.00
N GLN A 114 4.75 -20.97 -12.29
CA GLN A 114 5.63 -21.92 -12.98
C GLN A 114 6.20 -21.25 -14.23
N VAL A 115 7.53 -21.31 -14.39
CA VAL A 115 8.25 -20.71 -15.53
C VAL A 115 8.83 -21.83 -16.39
N TYR A 116 8.52 -21.78 -17.68
CA TYR A 116 8.83 -22.78 -18.70
C TYR A 116 9.63 -22.15 -19.83
N ASP A 117 10.56 -22.92 -20.41
CA ASP A 117 11.28 -22.46 -21.58
C ASP A 117 10.37 -22.53 -22.82
N ILE A 118 10.28 -21.42 -23.55
CA ILE A 118 9.41 -21.29 -24.73
C ILE A 118 9.79 -22.25 -25.87
N LYS A 119 11.06 -22.71 -25.93
CA LYS A 119 11.55 -23.65 -26.95
C LYS A 119 10.89 -25.02 -26.86
N GLY A 120 10.41 -25.42 -25.68
CA GLY A 120 9.69 -26.68 -25.47
C GLY A 120 8.29 -26.71 -26.10
N GLY A 121 7.81 -25.56 -26.58
CA GLY A 121 6.43 -25.38 -27.02
C GLY A 121 5.48 -25.14 -25.84
N CYS A 122 4.37 -24.46 -26.13
CA CYS A 122 3.38 -24.05 -25.14
C CYS A 122 2.26 -25.08 -25.05
N ASN A 123 1.92 -25.52 -23.84
CA ASN A 123 0.75 -26.37 -23.60
C ASN A 123 -0.47 -25.50 -23.29
N VAL A 124 -1.59 -25.76 -23.98
CA VAL A 124 -2.85 -24.99 -23.84
C VAL A 124 -3.96 -25.93 -23.41
N GLU A 125 -4.02 -26.21 -22.11
CA GLU A 125 -4.89 -27.25 -21.54
C GLU A 125 -6.12 -26.70 -20.81
N GLU A 126 -5.97 -25.59 -20.07
CA GLU A 126 -7.01 -24.99 -19.24
C GLU A 126 -6.78 -23.49 -19.04
N GLY A 127 -7.83 -22.77 -18.64
CA GLY A 127 -7.76 -21.35 -18.30
C GLY A 127 -7.58 -20.44 -19.51
N LEU A 128 -6.87 -19.32 -19.29
CA LEU A 128 -6.59 -18.30 -20.30
C LEU A 128 -5.11 -18.32 -20.67
N THR A 129 -4.78 -18.47 -21.95
CA THR A 129 -3.40 -18.34 -22.47
C THR A 129 -3.26 -17.08 -23.29
N ILE A 130 -2.34 -16.19 -22.89
CA ILE A 130 -2.10 -14.89 -23.52
C ILE A 130 -0.69 -14.81 -24.08
N PHE A 131 -0.59 -14.49 -25.37
CA PHE A 131 0.67 -14.18 -26.04
C PHE A 131 0.95 -12.67 -25.97
N LEU A 132 2.12 -12.30 -25.48
CA LEU A 132 2.63 -10.93 -25.54
C LEU A 132 3.42 -10.77 -26.84
N VAL A 133 2.90 -9.98 -27.77
CA VAL A 133 3.38 -9.93 -29.17
C VAL A 133 3.67 -8.50 -29.62
N ASN A 134 4.79 -8.29 -30.31
CA ASN A 134 5.12 -7.03 -30.97
C ASN A 134 5.38 -7.24 -32.47
N ASN A 135 5.54 -6.14 -33.21
CA ASN A 135 5.94 -6.16 -34.63
C ASN A 135 6.96 -5.05 -34.89
N PRO A 136 8.26 -5.30 -34.59
CA PRO A 136 9.29 -4.28 -34.65
C PRO A 136 9.35 -3.58 -36.02
N GLY A 137 9.33 -2.25 -36.02
CA GLY A 137 9.42 -1.43 -37.24
C GLY A 137 8.12 -1.29 -38.05
N LYS A 138 7.04 -1.99 -37.69
CA LYS A 138 5.72 -1.86 -38.33
C LYS A 138 4.70 -1.32 -37.33
N GLU A 139 4.50 -0.01 -37.34
CA GLU A 139 3.50 0.62 -36.48
C GLU A 139 2.11 0.04 -36.75
N ASN A 140 1.45 -0.45 -35.69
CA ASN A 140 0.17 -1.17 -35.79
C ASN A 140 0.19 -2.34 -36.77
N GLY A 141 1.35 -2.98 -36.95
CA GLY A 141 1.52 -4.16 -37.81
C GLY A 141 0.66 -5.35 -37.35
N PRO A 142 0.50 -6.36 -38.22
CA PRO A 142 -0.32 -7.54 -37.92
C PRO A 142 0.27 -8.36 -36.77
N VAL A 143 -0.60 -9.05 -36.04
CA VAL A 143 -0.21 -10.07 -35.05
C VAL A 143 0.34 -11.30 -35.76
N LYS A 144 1.45 -11.83 -35.24
CA LYS A 144 2.03 -13.12 -35.65
C LYS A 144 2.43 -13.87 -34.39
N ILE A 145 2.12 -15.16 -34.35
CA ILE A 145 2.46 -16.05 -33.23
C ILE A 145 3.60 -16.94 -33.67
N SER A 146 4.75 -16.78 -33.03
CA SER A 146 5.99 -17.47 -33.39
C SER A 146 6.24 -18.73 -32.56
N SER A 147 5.65 -18.81 -31.37
CA SER A 147 5.82 -19.95 -30.47
C SER A 147 5.20 -21.21 -31.03
N LYS A 148 5.91 -22.33 -30.88
CA LYS A 148 5.31 -23.65 -31.09
C LYS A 148 4.22 -23.88 -30.04
N VAL A 149 3.02 -24.26 -30.47
CA VAL A 149 1.93 -24.66 -29.57
C VAL A 149 1.72 -26.17 -29.68
N ASN A 150 1.69 -26.86 -28.55
CA ASN A 150 1.57 -28.32 -28.48
C ASN A 150 0.10 -28.77 -28.51
N ASP A 151 -0.68 -28.20 -29.43
CA ASP A 151 -2.11 -28.51 -29.65
C ASP A 151 -2.48 -28.16 -31.09
N LYS A 152 -3.03 -29.11 -31.85
CA LYS A 152 -3.29 -28.94 -33.29
C LYS A 152 -4.42 -27.95 -33.54
N ASN A 153 -5.53 -28.04 -32.79
CA ASN A 153 -6.67 -27.13 -32.94
C ASN A 153 -6.29 -25.68 -32.64
N VAL A 154 -5.56 -25.44 -31.56
CA VAL A 154 -5.08 -24.10 -31.19
C VAL A 154 -4.03 -23.62 -32.19
N SER A 155 -3.12 -24.49 -32.65
CA SER A 155 -2.13 -24.12 -33.68
C SER A 155 -2.79 -23.71 -35.00
N GLU A 156 -3.83 -24.42 -35.44
CA GLU A 156 -4.60 -24.08 -36.64
C GLU A 156 -5.26 -22.70 -36.51
N PHE A 157 -5.81 -22.40 -35.33
CA PHE A 157 -6.41 -21.10 -35.06
C PHE A 157 -5.37 -19.97 -35.08
N LEU A 158 -4.18 -20.18 -34.51
CA LEU A 158 -3.13 -19.16 -34.36
C LEU A 158 -2.27 -18.93 -35.62
N LYS A 159 -2.60 -19.56 -36.75
CA LYS A 159 -1.92 -19.32 -38.04
C LYS A 159 -1.97 -17.87 -38.47
N ASP A 160 -0.96 -17.45 -39.23
CA ASP A 160 -0.81 -16.08 -39.73
C ASP A 160 -2.04 -15.58 -40.49
N GLU A 161 -2.69 -16.40 -41.33
CA GLU A 161 -3.88 -15.97 -42.10
C GLU A 161 -5.06 -15.62 -41.19
N ASN A 162 -5.15 -16.24 -40.01
CA ASN A 162 -6.18 -15.94 -39.02
C ASN A 162 -5.80 -14.74 -38.15
N MET A 163 -4.52 -14.55 -37.85
CA MET A 163 -4.03 -13.54 -36.92
C MET A 163 -3.77 -12.18 -37.58
N GLU A 164 -3.55 -12.13 -38.90
CA GLU A 164 -3.25 -10.89 -39.63
C GLU A 164 -4.36 -9.83 -39.60
N LYS A 165 -5.61 -10.24 -39.32
CA LYS A 165 -6.75 -9.34 -39.12
C LYS A 165 -6.67 -8.52 -37.82
N PHE A 166 -5.74 -8.87 -36.94
CA PHE A 166 -5.48 -8.20 -35.68
C PHE A 166 -4.14 -7.46 -35.72
N ASN A 167 -3.99 -6.42 -34.89
CA ASN A 167 -2.75 -5.64 -34.83
C ASN A 167 -2.12 -5.63 -33.45
N VAL A 168 -0.83 -5.28 -33.42
CA VAL A 168 0.00 -5.23 -32.22
C VAL A 168 -0.05 -3.88 -31.50
N LYS A 169 -1.00 -2.98 -31.80
CA LYS A 169 -1.06 -1.66 -31.16
C LYS A 169 -1.01 -1.80 -29.63
N LEU A 170 -0.09 -1.08 -29.00
CA LEU A 170 0.21 -1.24 -27.57
C LEU A 170 -1.04 -1.21 -26.67
N GLY A 171 -1.24 -2.27 -25.88
CA GLY A 171 -2.36 -2.46 -24.97
C GLY A 171 -3.67 -2.92 -25.64
N THR A 172 -3.68 -3.16 -26.95
CA THR A 172 -4.81 -3.79 -27.62
C THR A 172 -4.82 -5.28 -27.28
N SER A 173 -5.97 -5.85 -27.01
CA SER A 173 -6.09 -7.27 -26.70
C SER A 173 -7.33 -7.91 -27.31
N LYS A 174 -7.24 -9.22 -27.55
CA LYS A 174 -8.34 -10.10 -27.91
C LYS A 174 -8.13 -11.45 -27.25
N HIS A 175 -9.23 -12.11 -26.89
CA HIS A 175 -9.25 -13.52 -26.54
C HIS A 175 -10.39 -14.23 -27.25
N PHE A 176 -10.22 -15.53 -27.45
CA PHE A 176 -11.08 -16.40 -28.23
C PHE A 176 -11.30 -17.69 -27.45
N TYR A 177 -12.52 -18.20 -27.49
CA TYR A 177 -12.87 -19.50 -26.95
C TYR A 177 -12.86 -20.53 -28.07
N MET A 178 -12.21 -21.67 -27.82
CA MET A 178 -12.14 -22.78 -28.76
C MET A 178 -11.99 -24.11 -28.01
N PHE A 179 -12.10 -25.22 -28.74
CA PHE A 179 -11.83 -26.55 -28.20
C PHE A 179 -10.40 -26.96 -28.56
N ASN A 180 -9.64 -27.41 -27.57
CA ASN A 180 -8.32 -28.00 -27.78
C ASN A 180 -8.43 -29.45 -28.30
N ASP A 181 -7.30 -30.12 -28.54
CA ASP A 181 -7.26 -31.49 -29.08
C ASP A 181 -7.99 -32.51 -28.18
N ASN A 182 -8.01 -32.25 -26.86
CA ASN A 182 -8.71 -33.06 -25.87
C ASN A 182 -10.21 -32.71 -25.74
N LYS A 183 -10.74 -31.84 -26.60
CA LYS A 183 -12.13 -31.34 -26.58
C LYS A 183 -12.49 -30.58 -25.29
N ASN A 184 -11.50 -30.00 -24.63
CA ASN A 184 -11.71 -29.08 -23.53
C ASN A 184 -11.85 -27.65 -24.08
N SER A 185 -12.80 -26.89 -23.54
CA SER A 185 -12.91 -25.47 -23.86
C SER A 185 -11.74 -24.70 -23.25
N VAL A 186 -10.97 -24.00 -24.08
CA VAL A 186 -9.84 -23.17 -23.69
C VAL A 186 -10.04 -21.74 -24.17
N ALA A 187 -9.49 -20.77 -23.44
CA ALA A 187 -9.44 -19.37 -23.87
C ALA A 187 -8.01 -19.01 -24.28
N VAL A 188 -7.83 -18.50 -25.50
CA VAL A 188 -6.52 -18.11 -26.04
C VAL A 188 -6.61 -16.69 -26.57
N GLY A 189 -5.60 -15.88 -26.33
CA GLY A 189 -5.60 -14.48 -26.73
C GLY A 189 -4.21 -13.89 -26.83
N TYR A 190 -4.17 -12.60 -27.10
CA TYR A 190 -2.93 -11.84 -27.16
C TYR A 190 -3.10 -10.45 -26.55
N VAL A 191 -1.97 -9.85 -26.15
CA VAL A 191 -1.85 -8.42 -25.87
C VAL A 191 -0.78 -7.85 -26.79
N GLY A 192 -1.13 -6.81 -27.52
CA GLY A 192 -0.22 -6.07 -28.40
C GLY A 192 0.77 -5.25 -27.59
N CYS A 193 2.06 -5.42 -27.89
CA CYS A 193 3.18 -4.76 -27.25
C CYS A 193 3.81 -3.66 -28.14
N GLY A 194 3.13 -3.24 -29.19
CA GLY A 194 3.56 -2.16 -30.08
C GLY A 194 4.59 -2.59 -31.12
N SER A 195 5.32 -1.61 -31.64
CA SER A 195 6.32 -1.77 -32.72
C SER A 195 7.74 -1.40 -32.31
N VAL A 196 7.96 -1.11 -31.02
CA VAL A 196 9.27 -0.88 -30.43
C VAL A 196 9.70 -2.18 -29.74
N ALA A 197 10.95 -2.61 -29.95
CA ALA A 197 11.45 -3.87 -29.42
C ALA A 197 11.60 -3.85 -27.89
N ASP A 198 12.15 -2.75 -27.37
CA ASP A 198 12.41 -2.56 -25.94
C ASP A 198 11.28 -1.72 -25.32
N LEU A 199 10.51 -2.32 -24.42
CA LEU A 199 9.42 -1.64 -23.74
C LEU A 199 9.94 -0.78 -22.59
N SER A 200 9.42 0.44 -22.47
CA SER A 200 9.57 1.23 -21.24
C SER A 200 8.75 0.63 -20.09
N GLU A 201 9.00 1.09 -18.86
CA GLU A 201 8.19 0.74 -17.70
C GLU A 201 6.72 1.16 -17.86
N ALA A 202 6.48 2.30 -18.52
CA ALA A 202 5.14 2.79 -18.81
C ALA A 202 4.41 1.93 -19.84
N ASP A 203 5.12 1.45 -20.87
CA ASP A 203 4.56 0.56 -21.89
C ASP A 203 4.24 -0.81 -21.29
N MET A 204 5.15 -1.36 -20.50
CA MET A 204 4.92 -2.62 -19.78
C MET A 204 3.71 -2.51 -18.84
N LYS A 205 3.55 -1.38 -18.13
CA LYS A 205 2.36 -1.14 -17.31
C LYS A 205 1.08 -1.16 -18.14
N ARG A 206 1.06 -0.59 -19.36
CA ARG A 206 -0.11 -0.64 -20.24
C ARG A 206 -0.44 -2.07 -20.69
N VAL A 207 0.57 -2.87 -21.00
CA VAL A 207 0.41 -4.31 -21.33
C VAL A 207 -0.24 -5.03 -20.14
N VAL A 208 0.28 -4.83 -18.94
CA VAL A 208 -0.25 -5.44 -17.71
C VAL A 208 -1.69 -5.00 -17.44
N LEU A 209 -2.03 -3.72 -17.59
CA LEU A 209 -3.41 -3.25 -17.38
C LEU A 209 -4.41 -3.89 -18.34
N SER A 210 -4.01 -4.10 -19.61
CA SER A 210 -4.83 -4.85 -20.56
C SER A 210 -5.03 -6.29 -20.10
N LEU A 211 -3.97 -6.95 -19.61
CA LEU A 211 -4.04 -8.32 -19.11
C LEU A 211 -4.94 -8.42 -17.87
N VAL A 212 -4.84 -7.49 -16.92
CA VAL A 212 -5.66 -7.46 -15.71
C VAL A 212 -7.15 -7.27 -16.04
N THR A 213 -7.47 -6.45 -17.04
CA THR A 213 -8.86 -6.28 -17.50
C THR A 213 -9.45 -7.64 -17.93
N MET A 214 -8.68 -8.44 -18.68
CA MET A 214 -9.11 -9.78 -19.09
C MET A 214 -9.27 -10.75 -17.90
N LEU A 215 -8.50 -10.58 -16.83
CA LEU A 215 -8.63 -11.37 -15.61
C LEU A 215 -9.85 -10.98 -14.78
N HIS A 216 -10.19 -9.68 -14.70
CA HIS A 216 -11.36 -9.22 -13.93
C HIS A 216 -12.69 -9.59 -14.60
N ASP A 217 -12.72 -9.68 -15.92
CA ASP A 217 -13.92 -10.02 -16.68
C ASP A 217 -14.23 -11.53 -16.69
N ASN A 218 -13.31 -12.38 -16.19
CA ASN A 218 -13.39 -13.83 -16.33
C ASN A 218 -13.12 -14.59 -15.03
N LYS A 219 -13.91 -15.63 -14.78
CA LYS A 219 -13.66 -16.59 -13.68
C LYS A 219 -12.68 -17.67 -14.15
N LEU A 220 -11.40 -17.47 -13.87
CA LEU A 220 -10.32 -18.33 -14.35
C LEU A 220 -9.59 -18.98 -13.18
N SER A 221 -9.29 -20.28 -13.29
CA SER A 221 -8.41 -20.99 -12.36
C SER A 221 -6.93 -20.78 -12.67
N LYS A 222 -6.59 -20.52 -13.94
CA LYS A 222 -5.22 -20.42 -14.45
C LYS A 222 -5.09 -19.33 -15.51
N LEU A 223 -3.98 -18.59 -15.42
CA LEU A 223 -3.47 -17.73 -16.50
C LEU A 223 -2.15 -18.30 -16.99
N THR A 224 -1.93 -18.34 -18.29
CA THR A 224 -0.65 -18.62 -18.92
C THR A 224 -0.23 -17.40 -19.74
N VAL A 225 0.98 -16.90 -19.54
CA VAL A 225 1.55 -15.77 -20.30
C VAL A 225 2.74 -16.27 -21.11
N VAL A 226 2.71 -16.04 -22.41
CA VAL A 226 3.78 -16.43 -23.36
C VAL A 226 4.47 -15.16 -23.83
N PHE A 227 5.76 -15.02 -23.52
CA PHE A 227 6.58 -13.87 -23.90
C PHE A 227 7.19 -14.09 -25.29
N GLU A 228 6.59 -13.49 -26.31
CA GLU A 228 7.20 -13.33 -27.65
C GLU A 228 7.81 -11.94 -27.85
N ILE A 229 8.12 -11.29 -26.73
CA ILE A 229 8.84 -10.02 -26.64
C ILE A 229 10.12 -10.22 -25.85
N ASN A 230 11.13 -9.41 -26.15
CA ASN A 230 12.35 -9.39 -25.36
C ASN A 230 12.14 -8.53 -24.12
N VAL A 231 12.51 -9.07 -22.96
CA VAL A 231 12.54 -8.37 -21.68
C VAL A 231 13.82 -8.76 -20.97
N ASP A 232 14.43 -7.85 -20.21
CA ASP A 232 15.48 -8.23 -19.28
C ASP A 232 14.88 -8.76 -17.96
N LYS A 233 15.74 -9.23 -17.05
CA LYS A 233 15.32 -9.80 -15.76
C LYS A 233 14.56 -8.79 -14.89
N ASN A 234 14.97 -7.53 -14.89
CA ASN A 234 14.34 -6.49 -14.09
C ASN A 234 12.96 -6.13 -14.63
N LEU A 235 12.80 -6.04 -15.95
CA LEU A 235 11.53 -5.76 -16.60
C LEU A 235 10.57 -6.96 -16.52
N PHE A 236 11.09 -8.18 -16.56
CA PHE A 236 10.32 -9.40 -16.26
C PHE A 236 9.79 -9.39 -14.82
N ARG A 237 10.67 -9.10 -13.85
CA ARG A 237 10.27 -8.95 -12.44
C ARG A 237 9.21 -7.85 -12.29
N PHE A 238 9.42 -6.70 -12.92
CA PHE A 238 8.47 -5.58 -12.93
C PHE A 238 7.12 -5.94 -13.54
N PHE A 239 7.09 -6.74 -14.61
CA PHE A 239 5.84 -7.27 -15.17
C PHE A 239 5.06 -8.07 -14.11
N LEU A 240 5.72 -9.00 -13.41
CA LEU A 240 5.08 -9.81 -12.36
C LEU A 240 4.60 -8.96 -11.19
N GLU A 241 5.45 -8.08 -10.66
CA GLU A 241 5.12 -7.15 -9.58
C GLU A 241 3.88 -6.31 -9.92
N THR A 242 3.85 -5.76 -11.13
CA THR A 242 2.76 -4.90 -11.59
C THR A 242 1.50 -5.72 -11.85
N LEU A 243 1.62 -6.93 -12.39
CA LEU A 243 0.48 -7.84 -12.58
C LEU A 243 -0.16 -8.18 -11.23
N PHE A 244 0.66 -8.57 -10.26
CA PHE A 244 0.21 -8.88 -8.91
C PHE A 244 -0.45 -7.67 -8.23
N TYR A 245 0.17 -6.49 -8.33
CA TYR A 245 -0.32 -5.27 -7.71
C TYR A 245 -1.63 -4.75 -8.33
N GLU A 246 -1.73 -4.75 -9.66
CA GLU A 246 -2.90 -4.25 -10.36
C GLU A 246 -4.06 -5.25 -10.33
N TYR A 247 -3.78 -6.57 -10.23
CA TYR A 247 -4.82 -7.60 -10.09
C TYR A 247 -5.42 -7.64 -8.67
N MET A 248 -4.61 -7.37 -7.64
CA MET A 248 -5.09 -7.28 -6.26
C MET A 248 -6.08 -6.11 -6.09
N THR A 249 -7.19 -6.38 -5.41
CA THR A 249 -8.23 -5.39 -5.11
C THR A 249 -8.35 -5.20 -3.61
N ASP A 250 -8.25 -3.94 -3.16
CA ASP A 250 -8.38 -3.59 -1.75
C ASP A 250 -9.86 -3.40 -1.35
N GLU A 251 -10.42 -4.39 -0.68
CA GLU A 251 -11.81 -4.38 -0.18
C GLU A 251 -11.91 -4.19 1.34
N ARG A 252 -10.83 -3.79 2.03
CA ARG A 252 -10.81 -3.72 3.51
C ARG A 252 -11.88 -2.81 4.10
N PHE A 253 -12.26 -1.77 3.37
CA PHE A 253 -13.27 -0.80 3.77
C PHE A 253 -14.63 -1.01 3.07
N LYS A 254 -14.79 -2.07 2.27
CA LYS A 254 -16.07 -2.47 1.68
C LYS A 254 -16.85 -3.33 2.69
N SER A 255 -18.11 -2.95 2.94
CA SER A 255 -19.01 -3.70 3.82
C SER A 255 -20.08 -4.43 3.01
N THR A 256 -21.08 -3.71 2.49
CA THR A 256 -22.21 -4.29 1.74
C THR A 256 -21.92 -4.52 0.26
N ASP A 257 -20.94 -3.80 -0.29
CA ASP A 257 -20.68 -3.73 -1.73
C ASP A 257 -19.37 -4.45 -2.11
N LYS A 258 -19.08 -5.57 -1.43
CA LYS A 258 -17.96 -6.45 -1.82
C LYS A 258 -18.27 -7.12 -3.15
N ASN A 259 -17.27 -7.29 -4.00
CA ASN A 259 -17.47 -7.91 -5.30
C ASN A 259 -17.61 -9.43 -5.15
N VAL A 260 -18.85 -9.91 -5.11
CA VAL A 260 -19.20 -11.34 -5.02
C VAL A 260 -18.72 -12.18 -6.21
N ASN A 261 -18.35 -11.54 -7.32
CA ASN A 261 -17.85 -12.21 -8.52
C ASN A 261 -16.33 -12.25 -8.61
N MET A 262 -15.62 -11.60 -7.68
CA MET A 262 -14.15 -11.57 -7.70
C MET A 262 -13.60 -12.95 -7.34
N GLU A 263 -12.96 -13.59 -8.31
CA GLU A 263 -12.20 -14.82 -8.12
C GLU A 263 -10.77 -14.62 -8.61
N TYR A 264 -9.82 -15.16 -7.86
CA TYR A 264 -8.40 -15.07 -8.17
C TYR A 264 -7.91 -16.39 -8.78
N ILE A 265 -7.09 -16.30 -9.84
CA ILE A 265 -6.40 -17.48 -10.39
C ILE A 265 -5.61 -18.18 -9.28
N LYS A 266 -5.42 -19.50 -9.42
CA LYS A 266 -4.59 -20.33 -8.52
C LYS A 266 -3.25 -20.70 -9.14
N HIS A 267 -3.12 -20.55 -10.46
CA HIS A 267 -1.93 -20.91 -11.21
C HIS A 267 -1.57 -19.81 -12.22
N LEU A 268 -0.29 -19.44 -12.26
CA LEU A 268 0.31 -18.58 -13.29
C LEU A 268 1.41 -19.35 -14.02
N GLY A 269 1.15 -19.73 -15.27
CA GLY A 269 2.17 -20.27 -16.17
C GLY A 269 2.87 -19.14 -16.92
N VAL A 270 4.18 -19.22 -17.06
CA VAL A 270 4.98 -18.26 -17.82
C VAL A 270 5.86 -19.03 -18.81
N TYR A 271 5.76 -18.72 -20.09
CA TYR A 271 6.68 -19.21 -21.12
C TYR A 271 7.57 -18.07 -21.57
N ILE A 272 8.89 -18.24 -21.43
CA ILE A 272 9.89 -17.24 -21.82
C ILE A 272 11.17 -17.95 -22.26
N ASN A 273 11.91 -17.34 -23.19
CA ASN A 273 13.20 -17.89 -23.63
C ASN A 273 14.23 -17.85 -22.48
N ASN A 274 15.02 -18.91 -22.33
CA ASN A 274 16.02 -19.06 -21.26
C ASN A 274 15.39 -19.01 -19.85
N ALA A 275 14.28 -19.73 -19.66
CA ALA A 275 13.44 -19.65 -18.46
C ALA A 275 14.19 -19.78 -17.13
N ASP A 276 15.25 -20.60 -17.07
CA ASP A 276 16.02 -20.83 -15.84
C ASP A 276 16.61 -19.55 -15.25
N THR A 277 16.97 -18.56 -16.08
CA THR A 277 17.56 -17.29 -15.61
C THR A 277 16.54 -16.35 -14.97
N TYR A 278 15.25 -16.57 -15.19
CA TYR A 278 14.13 -15.75 -14.70
C TYR A 278 13.44 -16.35 -13.47
N LYS A 279 13.69 -17.63 -13.14
CA LYS A 279 13.02 -18.31 -12.02
C LYS A 279 13.24 -17.61 -10.67
N GLU A 280 14.44 -17.08 -10.43
CA GLU A 280 14.75 -16.36 -9.19
C GLU A 280 13.98 -15.04 -9.05
N GLU A 281 13.56 -14.43 -10.15
CA GLU A 281 12.80 -13.18 -10.14
C GLU A 281 11.36 -13.37 -9.66
N VAL A 282 10.82 -14.59 -9.69
CA VAL A 282 9.42 -14.88 -9.33
C VAL A 282 9.14 -14.57 -7.85
N GLU A 283 9.95 -15.14 -6.95
CA GLU A 283 9.76 -14.91 -5.51
C GLU A 283 10.20 -13.49 -5.12
N LYS A 284 11.23 -12.95 -5.78
CA LYS A 284 11.62 -11.54 -5.61
C LYS A 284 10.47 -10.59 -5.99
N ALA A 285 9.80 -10.85 -7.12
CA ALA A 285 8.61 -10.10 -7.55
C ALA A 285 7.46 -10.21 -6.54
N ARG A 286 7.25 -11.39 -5.93
CA ARG A 286 6.20 -11.58 -4.91
C ARG A 286 6.49 -10.76 -3.65
N VAL A 287 7.74 -10.74 -3.18
CA VAL A 287 8.17 -9.90 -2.05
C VAL A 287 7.98 -8.41 -2.40
N TYR A 288 8.41 -7.98 -3.58
CA TYR A 288 8.30 -6.59 -4.02
C TYR A 288 6.84 -6.15 -4.18
N TYR A 289 5.99 -7.04 -4.72
CA TYR A 289 4.54 -6.85 -4.76
C TYR A 289 3.99 -6.60 -3.36
N PHE A 290 4.29 -7.47 -2.39
CA PHE A 290 3.69 -7.30 -1.07
C PHE A 290 4.21 -6.07 -0.35
N GLY A 291 5.51 -5.74 -0.44
CA GLY A 291 6.02 -4.48 0.11
C GLY A 291 5.30 -3.26 -0.47
N THR A 292 5.10 -3.25 -1.80
CA THR A 292 4.37 -2.18 -2.51
C THR A 292 2.89 -2.14 -2.13
N TYR A 293 2.23 -3.30 -2.03
CA TYR A 293 0.84 -3.42 -1.64
C TYR A 293 0.62 -3.08 -0.15
N TYR A 294 1.56 -3.45 0.72
CA TYR A 294 1.56 -3.07 2.13
C TYR A 294 1.65 -1.54 2.28
N ALA A 295 2.59 -0.89 1.58
CA ALA A 295 2.64 0.57 1.55
C ALA A 295 1.33 1.18 1.03
N SER A 296 0.79 0.63 -0.07
CA SER A 296 -0.51 1.04 -0.61
C SER A 296 -1.65 0.87 0.40
N GLN A 297 -1.65 -0.19 1.19
CA GLN A 297 -2.65 -0.44 2.21
C GLN A 297 -2.63 0.64 3.30
N LEU A 298 -1.45 1.09 3.71
CA LEU A 298 -1.29 2.16 4.70
C LEU A 298 -1.71 3.53 4.13
N ILE A 299 -1.32 3.84 2.89
CA ILE A 299 -1.66 5.11 2.22
C ILE A 299 -3.17 5.20 1.91
N ALA A 300 -3.80 4.09 1.52
CA ALA A 300 -5.22 4.06 1.20
C ALA A 300 -6.09 4.15 2.46
N ALA A 301 -5.60 3.66 3.61
CA ALA A 301 -6.31 3.71 4.88
C ALA A 301 -6.60 5.17 5.26
N PRO A 302 -7.86 5.58 5.45
CA PRO A 302 -8.20 6.96 5.80
C PRO A 302 -7.62 7.37 7.15
N SER A 303 -7.40 8.66 7.37
CA SER A 303 -6.69 9.19 8.54
C SER A 303 -7.35 8.88 9.89
N ASN A 304 -8.67 8.65 9.93
CA ASN A 304 -9.33 8.17 11.15
C ASN A 304 -8.89 6.73 11.51
N TYR A 305 -8.57 5.88 10.53
CA TYR A 305 -7.98 4.54 10.75
C TYR A 305 -6.45 4.59 10.89
N CYS A 306 -5.79 5.37 10.04
CA CYS A 306 -4.34 5.51 9.95
C CYS A 306 -3.91 6.86 10.54
N ASN A 307 -3.75 6.89 11.86
CA ASN A 307 -3.27 8.03 12.65
C ASN A 307 -1.89 7.70 13.25
N PRO A 308 -1.19 8.64 13.90
CA PRO A 308 0.19 8.41 14.36
C PRO A 308 0.34 7.20 15.27
N VAL A 309 -0.66 6.97 16.14
CA VAL A 309 -0.66 5.83 17.06
C VAL A 309 -0.90 4.53 16.33
N SER A 310 -1.95 4.43 15.51
CA SER A 310 -2.27 3.19 14.79
C SER A 310 -1.22 2.83 13.73
N LEU A 311 -0.61 3.82 13.07
CA LEU A 311 0.49 3.61 12.11
C LEU A 311 1.76 3.11 12.80
N SER A 312 2.14 3.68 13.95
CA SER A 312 3.27 3.19 14.73
C SER A 312 3.03 1.78 15.30
N ASN A 313 1.79 1.46 15.71
CA ASN A 313 1.40 0.12 16.12
C ASN A 313 1.51 -0.89 14.95
N ALA A 314 1.12 -0.50 13.74
CA ALA A 314 1.29 -1.34 12.54
C ALA A 314 2.78 -1.58 12.23
N ALA A 315 3.64 -0.58 12.41
CA ALA A 315 5.09 -0.74 12.26
C ALA A 315 5.68 -1.72 13.29
N VAL A 316 5.21 -1.69 14.55
CA VAL A 316 5.59 -2.67 15.57
C VAL A 316 5.12 -4.08 15.19
N GLU A 317 3.88 -4.24 14.72
CA GLU A 317 3.37 -5.54 14.25
C GLU A 317 4.21 -6.08 13.09
N LEU A 318 4.57 -5.22 12.13
CA LEU A 318 5.44 -5.60 11.02
C LEU A 318 6.83 -6.04 11.51
N ALA A 319 7.46 -5.25 12.38
CA ALA A 319 8.77 -5.55 12.93
C ALA A 319 8.79 -6.89 13.69
N GLN A 320 7.76 -7.16 14.49
CA GLN A 320 7.61 -8.43 15.20
C GLN A 320 7.49 -9.63 14.25
N LYS A 321 6.73 -9.50 13.15
CA LYS A 321 6.59 -10.58 12.15
C LYS A 321 7.91 -10.89 11.43
N LEU A 322 8.75 -9.88 11.25
CA LEU A 322 10.02 -9.97 10.52
C LEU A 322 11.23 -10.19 11.42
N ASN A 323 11.05 -10.12 12.74
CA ASN A 323 12.12 -10.10 13.74
C ASN A 323 13.11 -8.94 13.56
N LEU A 324 12.58 -7.75 13.24
CA LEU A 324 13.36 -6.51 13.26
C LEU A 324 13.40 -5.95 14.68
N GLU A 325 14.50 -5.30 15.05
CA GLU A 325 14.52 -4.47 16.25
C GLU A 325 13.60 -3.26 16.05
N TYR A 326 12.93 -2.81 17.10
CA TYR A 326 12.04 -1.65 17.01
C TYR A 326 12.06 -0.82 18.28
N LYS A 327 11.92 0.49 18.11
CA LYS A 327 11.73 1.48 19.16
C LYS A 327 10.71 2.52 18.66
N ILE A 328 9.70 2.81 19.47
CA ILE A 328 8.75 3.89 19.22
C ILE A 328 8.97 4.96 20.27
N LEU A 329 9.49 6.13 19.87
CA LEU A 329 9.69 7.24 20.80
C LEU A 329 8.37 8.00 20.97
N GLY A 330 7.92 8.13 22.22
CA GLY A 330 6.76 8.96 22.58
C GLY A 330 7.14 10.40 22.90
N VAL A 331 6.13 11.25 23.11
CA VAL A 331 6.30 12.71 23.35
C VAL A 331 7.37 13.03 24.40
N LYS A 332 7.40 12.31 25.54
CA LYS A 332 8.40 12.54 26.60
C LYS A 332 9.85 12.37 26.10
N GLU A 333 10.12 11.28 25.39
CA GLU A 333 11.45 11.01 24.83
C GLU A 333 11.80 12.03 23.73
N LEU A 334 10.80 12.47 22.96
CA LEU A 334 10.99 13.50 21.93
C LEU A 334 11.31 14.87 22.53
N GLU A 335 10.71 15.23 23.67
CA GLU A 335 11.02 16.43 24.44
C GLU A 335 12.45 16.38 25.00
N GLU A 336 12.86 15.23 25.56
CA GLU A 336 14.22 14.99 26.04
C GLU A 336 15.26 15.10 24.91
N LEU A 337 14.91 14.61 23.72
CA LEU A 337 15.72 14.74 22.50
C LEU A 337 15.63 16.14 21.86
N LYS A 338 14.83 17.05 22.44
CA LYS A 338 14.62 18.43 21.97
C LYS A 338 14.14 18.52 20.52
N MET A 339 13.28 17.60 20.08
CA MET A 339 12.72 17.58 18.72
C MET A 339 11.61 18.63 18.54
N GLY A 340 11.93 19.91 18.79
CA GLY A 340 10.94 20.97 18.85
C GLY A 340 10.32 21.33 17.50
N ALA A 341 10.98 21.06 16.37
CA ALA A 341 10.41 21.29 15.05
C ALA A 341 9.30 20.26 14.76
N TYR A 342 9.59 18.99 14.98
CA TYR A 342 8.64 17.88 14.85
C TYR A 342 7.49 17.95 15.86
N LEU A 343 7.80 18.19 17.14
CA LEU A 343 6.78 18.31 18.18
C LEU A 343 5.80 19.44 17.87
N SER A 344 6.28 20.57 17.36
CA SER A 344 5.43 21.73 17.05
C SER A 344 4.34 21.42 16.04
N VAL A 345 4.65 20.64 15.00
CA VAL A 345 3.68 20.25 13.96
C VAL A 345 2.51 19.48 14.56
N GLY A 346 2.78 18.52 15.44
CA GLY A 346 1.75 17.66 16.02
C GLY A 346 0.97 18.24 17.19
N LYS A 347 1.33 19.43 17.70
CA LYS A 347 0.69 20.07 18.88
C LYS A 347 -0.83 20.22 18.74
N GLY A 348 -1.33 20.35 17.52
CA GLY A 348 -2.75 20.53 17.24
C GLY A 348 -3.57 19.25 17.23
N SER A 349 -2.93 18.08 17.12
CA SER A 349 -3.63 16.80 16.98
C SER A 349 -4.09 16.23 18.33
N MET A 350 -5.16 15.44 18.30
CA MET A 350 -5.57 14.60 19.42
C MET A 350 -4.67 13.36 19.59
N TYR A 351 -3.90 13.00 18.56
CA TYR A 351 -3.01 11.86 18.56
C TYR A 351 -1.59 12.30 18.93
N PRO A 352 -0.98 11.72 19.98
CA PRO A 352 0.39 12.02 20.33
C PRO A 352 1.36 11.65 19.21
N ASN A 353 2.40 12.47 19.01
CA ASN A 353 3.51 12.16 18.11
C ASN A 353 4.14 10.79 18.45
N LYS A 354 4.46 10.03 17.40
CA LYS A 354 5.13 8.72 17.50
C LYS A 354 6.26 8.66 16.50
N PHE A 355 7.50 8.63 16.98
CA PHE A 355 8.64 8.44 16.09
C PHE A 355 8.94 6.95 15.95
N ILE A 356 8.83 6.43 14.73
CA ILE A 356 9.11 5.03 14.41
C ILE A 356 10.61 4.88 14.13
N HIS A 357 11.25 3.91 14.77
CA HIS A 357 12.60 3.47 14.45
C HIS A 357 12.63 1.94 14.43
N LEU A 358 12.76 1.35 13.25
CA LEU A 358 13.02 -0.09 13.07
C LEU A 358 14.48 -0.28 12.63
N THR A 359 15.10 -1.39 13.01
CA THR A 359 16.46 -1.73 12.57
C THR A 359 16.49 -3.13 12.00
N TYR A 360 17.02 -3.25 10.78
CA TYR A 360 17.53 -4.50 10.23
C TYR A 360 19.04 -4.52 10.41
N LYS A 361 19.59 -5.65 10.84
CA LYS A 361 21.03 -5.87 10.92
C LYS A 361 21.36 -7.24 10.37
N SER A 362 22.23 -7.28 9.36
CA SER A 362 22.71 -8.54 8.79
C SER A 362 23.45 -9.37 9.84
N LYS A 363 23.45 -10.69 9.65
CA LYS A 363 24.35 -11.57 10.40
C LYS A 363 25.77 -11.38 9.84
N GLY A 364 26.77 -11.22 10.71
CA GLY A 364 28.17 -11.00 10.31
C GLY A 364 28.57 -9.53 10.32
N ASP A 365 29.67 -9.22 9.65
CA ASP A 365 30.26 -7.89 9.63
C ASP A 365 29.39 -6.90 8.84
N VAL A 366 29.11 -5.75 9.44
CA VAL A 366 28.38 -4.67 8.79
C VAL A 366 29.38 -3.78 8.04
N LYS A 367 29.26 -3.72 6.72
CA LYS A 367 30.09 -2.87 5.84
C LYS A 367 29.43 -1.55 5.48
N LYS A 368 28.10 -1.50 5.50
CA LYS A 368 27.32 -0.30 5.21
C LYS A 368 26.20 -0.09 6.21
N LYS A 369 26.06 1.14 6.67
CA LYS A 369 24.98 1.62 7.54
C LYS A 369 24.14 2.65 6.80
N ILE A 370 22.84 2.45 6.75
CA ILE A 370 21.92 3.30 5.98
C ILE A 370 20.75 3.71 6.86
N ALA A 371 20.38 4.99 6.84
CA ALA A 371 19.12 5.48 7.40
C ALA A 371 18.14 5.84 6.27
N LEU A 372 16.98 5.20 6.27
CA LEU A 372 15.86 5.52 5.38
C LEU A 372 14.80 6.30 6.17
N VAL A 373 14.52 7.53 5.77
CA VAL A 373 13.64 8.46 6.51
C VAL A 373 12.38 8.76 5.70
N GLY A 374 11.21 8.39 6.21
CA GLY A 374 9.94 8.62 5.52
C GLY A 374 9.12 9.73 6.17
N LYS A 375 8.63 10.71 5.39
CA LYS A 375 7.61 11.66 5.88
C LYS A 375 6.35 10.91 6.32
N GLY A 376 5.88 11.20 7.53
CA GLY A 376 4.79 10.48 8.21
C GLY A 376 3.64 11.38 8.66
N ILE A 377 3.14 12.27 7.80
CA ILE A 377 1.96 13.10 8.14
C ILE A 377 0.69 12.32 7.81
N THR A 378 -0.01 11.86 8.84
CA THR A 378 -1.17 10.97 8.69
C THR A 378 -2.42 11.67 8.17
N PHE A 379 -2.51 12.98 8.41
CA PHE A 379 -3.41 13.90 7.72
C PHE A 379 -2.78 15.29 7.72
N ASP A 380 -2.77 15.93 6.56
CA ASP A 380 -2.29 17.28 6.41
C ASP A 380 -3.44 18.23 6.06
N SER A 381 -3.97 18.92 7.07
CA SER A 381 -4.93 19.99 6.84
C SER A 381 -4.28 21.27 6.32
N GLY A 382 -2.95 21.39 6.43
CA GLY A 382 -2.18 22.62 6.31
C GLY A 382 -2.07 23.44 7.59
N GLY A 383 -2.72 23.01 8.68
CA GLY A 383 -2.76 23.76 9.93
C GLY A 383 -3.48 25.10 9.75
N TYR A 384 -3.02 26.17 10.42
CA TYR A 384 -3.63 27.49 10.28
C TYR A 384 -3.54 28.05 8.85
N ASN A 385 -2.52 27.68 8.07
CA ASN A 385 -2.49 27.84 6.62
C ASN A 385 -3.32 26.73 5.93
N LEU A 386 -4.59 26.64 6.31
CA LEU A 386 -5.52 25.61 5.88
C LEU A 386 -5.51 25.47 4.34
N LYS A 387 -5.50 24.22 3.85
CA LYS A 387 -5.66 23.87 2.42
C LYS A 387 -7.09 24.19 1.93
N ALA A 388 -7.41 25.47 1.86
CA ALA A 388 -8.70 26.01 1.44
C ALA A 388 -8.68 26.56 0.01
N ALA A 389 -7.49 26.70 -0.59
CA ALA A 389 -7.35 27.15 -1.97
C ALA A 389 -7.92 26.10 -2.95
N PRO A 390 -8.54 26.53 -4.06
CA PRO A 390 -8.94 25.61 -5.13
C PRO A 390 -7.75 24.77 -5.62
N GLY A 391 -7.96 23.46 -5.78
CA GLY A 391 -6.91 22.54 -6.23
C GLY A 391 -5.87 22.15 -5.16
N SER A 392 -6.06 22.52 -3.90
CA SER A 392 -5.17 22.13 -2.79
C SER A 392 -5.29 20.66 -2.36
N MET A 393 -6.33 19.94 -2.82
CA MET A 393 -6.52 18.50 -2.65
C MET A 393 -6.56 18.03 -1.17
N ILE A 394 -7.15 18.82 -0.26
CA ILE A 394 -7.23 18.46 1.16
C ILE A 394 -7.86 17.07 1.41
N ASP A 395 -8.79 16.63 0.55
CA ASP A 395 -9.43 15.31 0.60
C ASP A 395 -8.47 14.14 0.32
N LEU A 396 -7.33 14.40 -0.34
CA LEU A 396 -6.30 13.42 -0.65
C LEU A 396 -5.25 13.29 0.48
N MET A 397 -5.23 14.21 1.45
CA MET A 397 -4.12 14.39 2.40
C MET A 397 -3.92 13.25 3.42
N LYS A 398 -4.74 12.20 3.38
CA LYS A 398 -4.38 10.91 4.00
C LYS A 398 -3.11 10.30 3.40
N PHE A 399 -2.77 10.67 2.16
CA PHE A 399 -1.59 10.15 1.47
C PHE A 399 -0.27 10.78 1.96
N ASP A 400 -0.32 11.75 2.88
CA ASP A 400 0.86 12.55 3.23
C ASP A 400 1.86 11.83 4.19
N MET A 401 1.60 10.54 4.40
CA MET A 401 2.46 9.56 5.05
C MET A 401 3.03 8.54 4.04
N SER A 402 2.95 8.81 2.74
CA SER A 402 3.45 7.91 1.69
C SER A 402 4.95 7.62 1.80
N GLY A 403 5.74 8.58 2.27
CA GLY A 403 7.16 8.37 2.53
C GLY A 403 7.39 7.33 3.63
N CYS A 404 6.69 7.46 4.76
CA CYS A 404 6.67 6.48 5.84
C CYS A 404 6.23 5.10 5.33
N ALA A 405 5.15 5.04 4.54
CA ALA A 405 4.66 3.80 3.96
C ALA A 405 5.69 3.12 3.05
N ALA A 406 6.39 3.89 2.21
CA ALA A 406 7.46 3.38 1.35
C ALA A 406 8.63 2.81 2.17
N VAL A 407 9.04 3.50 3.23
CA VAL A 407 10.08 3.03 4.16
C VAL A 407 9.66 1.75 4.89
N LEU A 408 8.41 1.64 5.35
CA LEU A 408 7.90 0.41 5.98
C LEU A 408 7.73 -0.75 4.98
N GLY A 409 7.32 -0.47 3.74
CA GLY A 409 7.30 -1.45 2.66
C GLY A 409 8.71 -1.95 2.31
N CYS A 410 9.70 -1.06 2.31
CA CYS A 410 11.12 -1.42 2.18
C CYS A 410 11.58 -2.30 3.36
N ALA A 411 11.19 -1.97 4.59
CA ALA A 411 11.48 -2.79 5.77
C ALA A 411 10.92 -4.22 5.64
N TYR A 412 9.73 -4.37 5.04
CA TYR A 412 9.19 -5.69 4.69
C TYR A 412 10.11 -6.44 3.72
N CYS A 413 10.47 -5.81 2.60
CA CYS A 413 11.31 -6.46 1.59
C CYS A 413 12.67 -6.86 2.15
N VAL A 414 13.35 -5.94 2.85
CA VAL A 414 14.67 -6.18 3.46
C VAL A 414 14.60 -7.25 4.55
N GLY A 415 13.62 -7.19 5.46
CA GLY A 415 13.45 -8.20 6.51
C GLY A 415 13.12 -9.59 5.97
N THR A 416 12.55 -9.67 4.77
CA THR A 416 12.21 -10.93 4.08
C THR A 416 13.40 -11.48 3.30
N LEU A 417 14.07 -10.63 2.50
CA LEU A 417 15.20 -11.02 1.63
C LEU A 417 16.52 -11.16 2.38
N LYS A 418 16.65 -10.48 3.52
CA LYS A 418 17.78 -10.60 4.46
C LYS A 418 19.14 -10.36 3.79
N PRO A 419 19.39 -9.16 3.22
CA PRO A 419 20.69 -8.83 2.64
C PRO A 419 21.82 -8.95 3.66
N GLU A 420 22.99 -9.35 3.20
CA GLU A 420 24.20 -9.46 4.02
C GLU A 420 24.93 -8.11 4.12
N ASN A 421 25.89 -8.00 5.04
CA ASN A 421 26.81 -6.87 5.17
C ASN A 421 26.21 -5.47 5.44
N VAL A 422 24.93 -5.37 5.83
CA VAL A 422 24.24 -4.09 6.00
C VAL A 422 23.49 -3.94 7.32
N GLU A 423 23.45 -2.72 7.83
CA GLU A 423 22.60 -2.28 8.95
C GLU A 423 21.71 -1.14 8.43
N ILE A 424 20.40 -1.33 8.49
CA ILE A 424 19.41 -0.40 7.92
C ILE A 424 18.48 0.09 9.02
N HIS A 425 18.40 1.40 9.18
CA HIS A 425 17.48 2.09 10.08
C HIS A 425 16.29 2.62 9.28
N PHE A 426 15.09 2.20 9.62
CA PHE A 426 13.84 2.66 9.02
C PHE A 426 13.18 3.65 9.97
N LEU A 427 13.16 4.93 9.59
CA LEU A 427 12.82 6.04 10.46
C LEU A 427 11.60 6.81 9.93
N SER A 428 10.74 7.26 10.84
CA SER A 428 9.66 8.19 10.50
C SER A 428 9.19 8.99 11.71
N ALA A 429 9.16 10.32 11.57
CA ALA A 429 8.57 11.22 12.55
C ALA A 429 7.06 11.37 12.27
N VAL A 430 6.25 10.49 12.85
CA VAL A 430 4.82 10.39 12.53
C VAL A 430 3.97 11.32 13.41
N CYS A 431 3.24 12.23 12.78
CA CYS A 431 2.27 13.11 13.43
C CYS A 431 1.10 13.45 12.50
N GLU A 432 0.28 14.42 12.89
CA GLU A 432 -0.88 14.88 12.14
C GLU A 432 -0.94 16.42 12.24
N ASN A 433 -1.10 17.10 11.10
CA ASN A 433 -1.09 18.56 11.03
C ASN A 433 -2.53 19.10 11.04
N MET A 434 -2.96 19.61 12.19
CA MET A 434 -4.35 19.94 12.48
C MET A 434 -4.55 21.39 12.92
N VAL A 435 -5.75 21.94 12.68
CA VAL A 435 -6.21 23.20 13.26
C VAL A 435 -6.80 22.96 14.64
N SER A 436 -6.26 23.65 15.65
CA SER A 436 -6.69 23.56 17.04
C SER A 436 -6.23 24.80 17.80
N LYS A 437 -6.85 25.03 18.97
CA LYS A 437 -6.34 26.01 19.95
C LYS A 437 -4.90 25.71 20.40
N ASN A 438 -4.45 24.47 20.23
CA ASN A 438 -3.13 23.99 20.62
C ASN A 438 -2.09 24.05 19.48
N SER A 439 -2.52 24.26 18.24
CA SER A 439 -1.62 24.22 17.07
C SER A 439 -0.55 25.30 17.14
N TYR A 440 0.63 24.98 16.60
CA TYR A 440 1.62 25.99 16.22
C TYR A 440 1.08 26.93 15.13
N ARG A 441 1.71 28.09 14.98
CA ARG A 441 1.16 29.23 14.22
C ARG A 441 2.16 29.76 13.18
N PRO A 442 1.68 30.39 12.10
CA PRO A 442 2.53 31.23 11.27
C PRO A 442 3.15 32.35 12.13
N GLY A 443 4.46 32.53 12.04
CA GLY A 443 5.27 33.44 12.85
C GLY A 443 5.84 32.82 14.13
N ASP A 444 5.49 31.58 14.49
CA ASP A 444 6.17 30.90 15.60
C ASP A 444 7.66 30.67 15.25
N ILE A 445 8.54 30.95 16.20
CA ILE A 445 9.94 30.53 16.14
C ILE A 445 10.08 29.27 17.01
N ILE A 446 10.54 28.19 16.40
CA ILE A 446 10.68 26.88 17.03
C ILE A 446 12.13 26.42 16.95
N THR A 447 12.59 25.57 17.87
CA THR A 447 13.97 25.10 17.92
C THR A 447 14.04 23.62 17.55
N ALA A 448 14.82 23.29 16.52
CA ALA A 448 15.10 21.91 16.15
C ALA A 448 16.12 21.26 17.12
N SER A 449 16.22 19.93 17.09
CA SER A 449 17.08 19.13 17.98
C SER A 449 18.59 19.30 17.78
N ASN A 450 19.01 20.01 16.73
CA ASN A 450 20.40 20.47 16.53
C ASN A 450 20.64 21.90 17.06
N GLY A 451 19.65 22.52 17.71
CA GLY A 451 19.73 23.87 18.27
C GLY A 451 19.39 25.00 17.30
N LYS A 452 19.23 24.72 15.99
CA LYS A 452 18.82 25.75 15.01
C LYS A 452 17.40 26.21 15.29
N THR A 453 17.19 27.52 15.31
CA THR A 453 15.88 28.16 15.38
C THR A 453 15.29 28.35 13.99
N ILE A 454 14.00 28.05 13.84
CA ILE A 454 13.26 28.09 12.58
C ILE A 454 12.07 29.03 12.75
N GLU A 455 11.98 30.07 11.91
CA GLU A 455 10.78 30.91 11.80
C GLU A 455 9.79 30.25 10.82
N VAL A 456 8.58 29.96 11.33
CA VAL A 456 7.53 29.29 10.56
C VAL A 456 6.75 30.32 9.76
N GLY A 457 7.05 30.45 8.47
CA GLY A 457 6.27 31.32 7.55
C GLY A 457 4.96 30.68 7.09
N ASN A 458 4.87 29.35 7.05
CA ASN A 458 3.68 28.62 6.62
C ASN A 458 3.57 27.25 7.32
N THR A 459 2.42 26.96 7.94
CA THR A 459 2.13 25.68 8.63
C THR A 459 1.77 24.53 7.67
N ASP A 460 1.54 24.81 6.38
CA ASP A 460 1.38 23.82 5.30
C ASP A 460 2.73 23.37 4.71
N ALA A 461 3.83 23.85 5.31
CA ALA A 461 5.18 23.40 5.05
C ALA A 461 5.72 22.64 6.28
N GLU A 462 4.89 21.76 6.84
CA GLU A 462 5.12 20.95 8.03
C GLU A 462 6.09 19.79 7.79
N GLY A 463 6.01 19.14 6.62
CA GLY A 463 6.79 17.95 6.32
C GLY A 463 8.28 18.17 6.51
N ARG A 464 8.81 19.30 6.03
CA ARG A 464 10.23 19.64 6.19
C ARG A 464 10.64 19.90 7.65
N LEU A 465 9.72 20.35 8.51
CA LEU A 465 9.97 20.54 9.94
C LEU A 465 10.07 19.19 10.65
N THR A 466 9.19 18.24 10.31
CA THR A 466 9.27 16.87 10.85
C THR A 466 10.52 16.14 10.36
N LEU A 467 10.88 16.31 9.09
CA LEU A 467 12.09 15.74 8.50
C LEU A 467 13.36 16.34 9.09
N ALA A 468 13.40 17.64 9.41
CA ALA A 468 14.56 18.26 10.03
C ALA A 468 15.02 17.53 11.30
N ASP A 469 14.10 17.26 12.23
CA ASP A 469 14.44 16.50 13.46
C ASP A 469 14.74 15.02 13.16
N ALA A 470 14.08 14.41 12.18
CA ALA A 470 14.36 13.04 11.77
C ALA A 470 15.74 12.87 11.12
N LEU A 471 16.19 13.85 10.32
CA LEU A 471 17.51 13.90 9.71
C LEU A 471 18.60 14.09 10.76
N VAL A 472 18.40 14.98 11.73
CA VAL A 472 19.30 15.14 12.88
C VAL A 472 19.40 13.84 13.70
N TYR A 473 18.26 13.15 13.91
CA TYR A 473 18.26 11.85 14.58
C TYR A 473 19.02 10.81 13.76
N ALA A 474 18.81 10.74 12.45
CA ALA A 474 19.47 9.80 11.54
C ALA A 474 20.99 10.00 11.52
N GLU A 475 21.47 11.25 11.43
CA GLU A 475 22.91 11.56 11.42
C GLU A 475 23.59 11.14 12.74
N LYS A 476 22.91 11.29 13.88
CA LYS A 476 23.41 10.82 15.19
C LYS A 476 23.58 9.29 15.30
N LEU A 477 22.99 8.51 14.39
CA LEU A 477 23.20 7.06 14.34
C LEU A 477 24.55 6.67 13.71
N GLY A 478 25.28 7.62 13.11
CA GLY A 478 26.59 7.36 12.50
C GLY A 478 26.50 6.48 11.26
N VAL A 479 25.55 6.78 10.37
CA VAL A 479 25.33 6.04 9.12
C VAL A 479 26.18 6.58 7.97
N ASP A 480 26.43 5.75 6.95
CA ASP A 480 27.13 6.13 5.73
C ASP A 480 26.22 6.96 4.79
N TYR A 481 24.96 6.55 4.68
CA TYR A 481 23.97 7.19 3.82
C TYR A 481 22.66 7.51 4.57
N ILE A 482 22.13 8.70 4.33
CA ILE A 482 20.77 9.09 4.73
C ILE A 482 19.96 9.31 3.46
N VAL A 483 18.88 8.56 3.28
CA VAL A 483 17.95 8.75 2.15
C VAL A 483 16.57 9.03 2.73
N ASP A 484 16.07 10.25 2.52
CA ASP A 484 14.70 10.58 2.88
C ASP A 484 13.76 10.57 1.67
N ILE A 485 12.52 10.17 1.89
CA ILE A 485 11.46 10.07 0.89
C ILE A 485 10.18 10.71 1.42
N ALA A 486 9.59 11.63 0.66
CA ALA A 486 8.48 12.44 1.16
C ALA A 486 7.55 12.96 0.06
N THR A 487 6.25 13.02 0.36
CA THR A 487 5.28 13.85 -0.35
C THR A 487 5.47 15.30 0.08
N LEU A 488 6.55 15.95 -0.39
CA LEU A 488 7.02 17.18 0.25
C LEU A 488 6.47 18.44 -0.41
N THR A 489 6.39 18.51 -1.73
CA THR A 489 5.96 19.73 -2.41
C THR A 489 5.01 19.48 -3.59
N GLY A 490 3.87 20.20 -3.60
CA GLY A 490 2.94 20.18 -4.73
C GLY A 490 3.57 20.64 -6.06
N ALA A 491 4.66 21.40 -6.01
CA ALA A 491 5.41 21.85 -7.19
C ALA A 491 5.96 20.68 -8.04
N MET A 492 6.12 19.47 -7.47
CA MET A 492 6.52 18.28 -8.24
C MET A 492 5.53 17.93 -9.36
N LEU A 493 4.23 18.21 -9.18
CA LEU A 493 3.22 18.02 -10.23
C LEU A 493 3.43 18.95 -11.43
N TYR A 494 4.06 20.12 -11.21
CA TYR A 494 4.31 21.11 -12.24
C TYR A 494 5.70 20.98 -12.89
N SER A 495 6.64 20.30 -12.23
CA SER A 495 7.98 20.04 -12.75
C SER A 495 8.08 18.69 -13.47
N LEU A 496 7.84 17.59 -12.77
CA LEU A 496 8.01 16.21 -13.27
C LEU A 496 6.68 15.46 -13.48
N GLY A 497 5.57 16.04 -13.01
CA GLY A 497 4.23 15.48 -13.18
C GLY A 497 3.99 14.25 -12.31
N THR A 498 3.33 13.24 -12.88
CA THR A 498 2.82 12.09 -12.13
C THR A 498 3.56 10.78 -12.38
N SER A 499 4.67 10.80 -13.12
CA SER A 499 5.41 9.58 -13.48
C SER A 499 6.80 9.51 -12.87
N TYR A 500 7.53 10.63 -12.77
CA TYR A 500 8.89 10.69 -12.25
C TYR A 500 8.92 11.40 -10.89
N ALA A 501 9.59 10.79 -9.91
CA ALA A 501 9.96 11.48 -8.67
C ALA A 501 11.19 12.36 -8.89
N GLY A 502 11.38 13.37 -8.04
CA GLY A 502 12.59 14.20 -8.06
C GLY A 502 13.56 13.73 -6.99
N VAL A 503 14.83 13.50 -7.34
CA VAL A 503 15.90 13.30 -6.36
C VAL A 503 16.79 14.54 -6.28
N PHE A 504 17.14 14.93 -5.06
CA PHE A 504 18.08 15.98 -4.70
C PHE A 504 19.12 15.37 -3.74
N GLY A 505 20.27 16.01 -3.55
CA GLY A 505 21.22 15.54 -2.55
C GLY A 505 22.47 16.39 -2.43
N ASN A 506 23.27 16.11 -1.41
CA ASN A 506 24.55 16.77 -1.16
C ASN A 506 25.77 15.96 -1.67
N ASN A 507 25.53 14.75 -2.21
CA ASN A 507 26.57 13.82 -2.62
C ASN A 507 26.19 13.14 -3.94
N GLU A 508 27.00 13.33 -4.98
CA GLU A 508 26.72 12.82 -6.33
C GLU A 508 26.80 11.28 -6.43
N GLU A 509 27.68 10.64 -5.68
CA GLU A 509 27.80 9.18 -5.66
C GLU A 509 26.50 8.52 -5.16
N LEU A 510 25.95 9.04 -4.06
CA LEU A 510 24.67 8.58 -3.52
C LEU A 510 23.51 8.83 -4.49
N ILE A 511 23.48 10.00 -5.15
CA ILE A 511 22.47 10.29 -6.16
C ILE A 511 22.56 9.29 -7.32
N ASN A 512 23.76 8.98 -7.80
CA ASN A 512 23.96 8.00 -8.87
C ASN A 512 23.55 6.58 -8.45
N LYS A 513 23.76 6.19 -7.18
CA LYS A 513 23.24 4.92 -6.63
C LYS A 513 21.71 4.88 -6.66
N ILE A 514 21.04 5.98 -6.33
CA ILE A 514 19.58 6.10 -6.42
C ILE A 514 19.09 6.04 -7.87
N LEU A 515 19.76 6.73 -8.80
CA LEU A 515 19.43 6.67 -10.24
C LEU A 515 19.61 5.25 -10.80
N ASN A 516 20.67 4.54 -10.40
CA ASN A 516 20.84 3.13 -10.76
C ASN A 516 19.72 2.25 -10.20
N SER A 517 19.33 2.48 -8.95
CA SER A 517 18.22 1.78 -8.31
C SER A 517 16.86 2.09 -8.97
N SER A 518 16.68 3.30 -9.47
CA SER A 518 15.52 3.69 -10.29
C SER A 518 15.43 2.86 -11.57
N LYS A 519 16.58 2.66 -12.24
CA LYS A 519 16.67 1.82 -13.44
C LYS A 519 16.35 0.35 -13.14
N THR A 520 16.90 -0.25 -12.08
CA THR A 520 16.66 -1.67 -11.80
C THR A 520 15.29 -1.94 -11.18
N SER A 521 14.71 -0.98 -10.45
CA SER A 521 13.35 -1.09 -9.88
C SER A 521 12.23 -0.74 -10.86
N ASN A 522 12.54 -0.06 -11.98
CA ASN A 522 11.56 0.55 -12.88
C ASN A 522 10.61 1.54 -12.16
N GLU A 523 11.10 2.21 -11.11
CA GLU A 523 10.42 3.33 -10.46
C GLU A 523 11.14 4.64 -10.86
N PRO A 524 10.59 5.42 -11.82
CA PRO A 524 11.35 6.50 -12.44
C PRO A 524 11.66 7.66 -11.50
N VAL A 525 12.92 8.08 -11.49
CA VAL A 525 13.45 9.20 -10.72
C VAL A 525 14.29 10.08 -11.62
N TRP A 526 14.20 11.39 -11.43
CA TRP A 526 15.02 12.38 -12.14
C TRP A 526 15.82 13.24 -11.16
N TRP A 527 17.11 13.42 -11.44
CA TRP A 527 17.96 14.29 -10.61
C TRP A 527 17.64 15.76 -10.87
N LEU A 528 17.26 16.46 -9.81
CA LEU A 528 17.04 17.91 -9.78
C LEU A 528 18.12 18.61 -8.93
N PRO A 529 18.51 19.83 -9.29
CA PRO A 529 19.61 20.53 -8.62
C PRO A 529 19.21 21.10 -7.26
N ILE A 530 20.18 21.22 -6.35
CA ILE A 530 20.12 22.12 -5.19
C ILE A 530 20.83 23.42 -5.56
N ILE A 531 20.06 24.47 -5.88
CA ILE A 531 20.60 25.74 -6.37
C ILE A 531 20.94 26.66 -5.18
N ASN A 532 22.22 26.73 -4.82
CA ASN A 532 22.68 27.46 -3.63
C ASN A 532 22.33 28.96 -3.62
N GLU A 533 22.14 29.59 -4.79
CA GLU A 533 21.72 31.00 -4.89
C GLU A 533 20.43 31.28 -4.11
N TYR A 534 19.49 30.31 -4.07
CA TYR A 534 18.22 30.49 -3.38
C TYR A 534 18.33 30.37 -1.85
N ARG A 535 19.48 29.93 -1.32
CA ARG A 535 19.67 29.76 0.13
C ARG A 535 19.49 31.07 0.90
N ALA A 536 19.94 32.20 0.35
CA ALA A 536 19.81 33.50 1.00
C ALA A 536 18.34 33.89 1.24
N THR A 537 17.40 33.36 0.45
CA THR A 537 15.96 33.62 0.61
C THR A 537 15.34 32.90 1.81
N LEU A 538 16.06 31.95 2.42
CA LEU A 538 15.70 31.30 3.68
C LEU A 538 16.28 32.02 4.91
N ASN A 539 17.00 33.14 4.75
CA ASN A 539 17.46 33.90 5.92
C ASN A 539 16.27 34.54 6.64
N SER A 540 16.11 34.20 7.92
CA SER A 540 15.16 34.88 8.80
C SER A 540 15.79 36.15 9.36
N LYS A 541 14.95 37.14 9.69
CA LYS A 541 15.38 38.36 10.40
C LYS A 541 15.59 38.10 11.90
N TYR A 542 14.95 37.07 12.44
CA TYR A 542 14.85 36.82 13.88
C TYR A 542 15.39 35.44 14.29
N ALA A 543 15.12 34.40 13.51
CA ALA A 543 15.61 33.04 13.71
C ALA A 543 16.85 32.76 12.84
N ASP A 544 17.44 31.57 12.99
CA ASP A 544 18.57 31.15 12.16
C ASP A 544 18.17 30.89 10.70
N ILE A 545 16.92 30.43 10.47
CA ILE A 545 16.40 30.10 9.14
C ILE A 545 14.87 30.22 9.07
N ASN A 546 14.33 30.54 7.89
CA ASN A 546 12.90 30.44 7.57
C ASN A 546 12.55 29.03 7.07
N ASN A 547 11.35 28.52 7.37
CA ASN A 547 10.91 27.25 6.78
C ASN A 547 10.51 27.36 5.29
N ILE A 548 10.20 28.56 4.80
CA ILE A 548 9.84 28.84 3.40
C ILE A 548 10.61 30.04 2.85
N SER A 549 10.67 30.16 1.53
CA SER A 549 11.17 31.36 0.85
C SER A 549 10.05 32.39 0.75
N SER A 550 10.41 33.68 0.85
CA SER A 550 9.48 34.79 0.64
C SER A 550 9.25 35.15 -0.84
N SER A 551 10.15 34.74 -1.74
CA SER A 551 10.15 35.19 -3.15
C SER A 551 10.32 34.09 -4.19
N VAL A 552 11.05 33.01 -3.87
CA VAL A 552 11.38 31.95 -4.84
C VAL A 552 10.24 30.93 -4.91
N LYS A 553 9.71 30.75 -6.13
CA LYS A 553 8.60 29.83 -6.41
C LYS A 553 9.03 28.38 -6.66
N ALA A 554 10.34 28.12 -6.81
CA ALA A 554 10.90 26.78 -6.97
C ALA A 554 10.89 26.01 -5.63
N SER A 555 9.70 25.75 -5.09
CA SER A 555 9.51 25.31 -3.71
C SER A 555 10.15 23.96 -3.40
N SER A 556 10.27 23.06 -4.38
CA SER A 556 10.96 21.76 -4.24
C SER A 556 12.46 21.96 -3.98
N ILE A 557 13.12 22.85 -4.74
CA ILE A 557 14.54 23.19 -4.54
C ILE A 557 14.73 23.89 -3.19
N VAL A 558 13.84 24.83 -2.84
CA VAL A 558 13.87 25.54 -1.56
C VAL A 558 13.67 24.59 -0.38
N ALA A 559 12.78 23.59 -0.51
CA ALA A 559 12.60 22.56 0.51
C ALA A 559 13.88 21.74 0.70
N SER A 560 14.53 21.32 -0.39
CA SER A 560 15.80 20.59 -0.35
C SER A 560 16.93 21.42 0.27
N LEU A 561 16.99 22.73 -0.01
CA LEU A 561 17.92 23.65 0.66
C LEU A 561 17.67 23.73 2.16
N PHE A 562 16.41 23.79 2.58
CA PHE A 562 16.06 23.77 4.00
C PHE A 562 16.48 22.44 4.65
N LEU A 563 16.18 21.29 4.04
CA LEU A 563 16.55 19.97 4.60
C LEU A 563 18.06 19.78 4.71
N LYS A 564 18.82 20.26 3.71
CA LYS A 564 20.29 20.21 3.71
C LYS A 564 20.92 20.86 4.94
N GLU A 565 20.24 21.82 5.59
CA GLU A 565 20.73 22.49 6.81
C GLU A 565 20.71 21.61 8.06
N PHE A 566 20.09 20.43 7.98
CA PHE A 566 19.92 19.47 9.07
C PHE A 566 20.73 18.19 8.88
N VAL A 567 21.59 18.14 7.85
CA VAL A 567 22.61 17.12 7.65
C VAL A 567 23.96 17.83 7.53
N GLN A 568 24.87 17.58 8.46
CA GLN A 568 26.17 18.26 8.54
C GLN A 568 27.22 17.59 7.65
N ASN A 569 27.50 16.31 7.88
CA ASN A 569 28.68 15.62 7.37
C ASN A 569 28.39 14.24 6.75
N THR A 570 27.13 13.83 6.65
CA THR A 570 26.74 12.55 6.03
C THR A 570 26.26 12.73 4.58
N ALA A 571 26.56 11.76 3.73
CA ALA A 571 26.03 11.71 2.37
C ALA A 571 24.52 11.51 2.42
N TRP A 572 23.79 12.46 1.84
CA TRP A 572 22.35 12.56 1.95
C TRP A 572 21.68 12.82 0.60
N ALA A 573 20.54 12.17 0.40
CA ALA A 573 19.65 12.40 -0.72
C ALA A 573 18.19 12.47 -0.25
N HIS A 574 17.42 13.32 -0.94
CA HIS A 574 16.00 13.53 -0.73
C HIS A 574 15.23 13.17 -2.00
N ILE A 575 14.19 12.35 -1.86
CA ILE A 575 13.31 11.91 -2.94
C ILE A 575 11.91 12.52 -2.72
N ASP A 576 11.54 13.53 -3.52
CA ASP A 576 10.20 14.12 -3.49
C ASP A 576 9.24 13.32 -4.38
N ILE A 577 8.28 12.66 -3.74
CA ILE A 577 7.30 11.76 -4.34
C ILE A 577 5.88 12.36 -4.40
N ALA A 578 5.71 13.65 -4.10
CA ALA A 578 4.41 14.31 -4.05
C ALA A 578 3.60 14.11 -5.34
N GLY A 579 4.24 14.19 -6.51
CA GLY A 579 3.57 14.01 -7.80
C GLY A 579 3.24 12.56 -8.15
N VAL A 580 4.02 11.59 -7.65
CA VAL A 580 3.95 10.20 -8.13
C VAL A 580 3.26 9.23 -7.18
N SER A 581 3.11 9.56 -5.89
CA SER A 581 2.59 8.63 -4.88
C SER A 581 1.16 8.15 -5.19
N TRP A 582 0.29 9.06 -5.64
CA TRP A 582 -1.10 8.75 -5.95
C TRP A 582 -1.33 8.53 -7.45
N ASN A 583 -2.02 7.45 -7.81
CA ASN A 583 -2.52 7.26 -9.17
C ASN A 583 -3.90 7.91 -9.30
N PHE A 584 -3.92 9.17 -9.76
CA PHE A 584 -5.16 9.95 -9.92
C PHE A 584 -6.20 9.28 -10.83
N LYS A 585 -5.76 8.60 -11.90
CA LYS A 585 -6.66 7.92 -12.85
C LYS A 585 -7.31 6.68 -12.23
N ALA A 586 -6.52 5.85 -11.56
CA ALA A 586 -7.02 4.62 -10.91
C ALA A 586 -7.62 4.89 -9.51
N ARG A 587 -7.45 6.11 -8.97
CA ARG A 587 -7.92 6.55 -7.65
C ARG A 587 -7.40 5.67 -6.51
N LYS A 588 -6.13 5.27 -6.59
CA LYS A 588 -5.45 4.45 -5.58
C LYS A 588 -3.98 4.87 -5.43
N PRO A 589 -3.31 4.54 -4.32
CA PRO A 589 -1.87 4.72 -4.20
C PRO A 589 -1.10 3.94 -5.26
N LYS A 590 0.20 4.21 -5.42
CA LYS A 590 1.12 3.36 -6.18
C LYS A 590 2.03 2.51 -5.29
N GLY A 591 2.15 2.83 -4.01
CA GLY A 591 3.21 2.27 -3.16
C GLY A 591 4.62 2.65 -3.64
N PHE A 592 4.74 3.79 -4.32
CA PHE A 592 5.97 4.25 -4.98
C PHE A 592 7.12 4.38 -3.97
N GLY A 593 8.30 3.90 -4.35
CA GLY A 593 9.54 4.05 -3.59
C GLY A 593 9.92 2.79 -2.82
N VAL A 594 9.01 1.84 -2.62
CA VAL A 594 9.33 0.57 -1.93
C VAL A 594 10.42 -0.18 -2.69
N ARG A 595 10.25 -0.35 -4.00
CA ARG A 595 11.18 -1.13 -4.83
C ARG A 595 12.45 -0.36 -5.10
N LEU A 596 12.34 0.95 -5.32
CA LEU A 596 13.48 1.86 -5.42
C LEU A 596 14.42 1.76 -4.21
N LEU A 597 13.87 1.91 -3.00
CA LEU A 597 14.66 1.86 -1.76
C LEU A 597 15.19 0.45 -1.47
N THR A 598 14.43 -0.59 -1.81
CA THR A 598 14.89 -1.97 -1.64
C THR A 598 16.06 -2.26 -2.58
N GLU A 599 15.94 -1.92 -3.87
CA GLU A 599 17.04 -2.09 -4.84
C GLU A 599 18.28 -1.28 -4.45
N PHE A 600 18.10 -0.06 -3.90
CA PHE A 600 19.20 0.72 -3.34
C PHE A 600 19.93 -0.04 -2.24
N VAL A 601 19.21 -0.59 -1.26
CA VAL A 601 19.82 -1.38 -0.16
C VAL A 601 20.48 -2.65 -0.70
N LEU A 602 19.82 -3.40 -1.58
CA LEU A 602 20.35 -4.68 -2.08
C LEU A 602 21.59 -4.50 -2.96
N ASN A 603 21.63 -3.45 -3.80
CA ASN A 603 22.77 -3.19 -4.67
C ASN A 603 24.00 -2.69 -3.89
N ASP A 604 23.81 -2.02 -2.75
CA ASP A 604 24.88 -1.59 -1.84
C ASP A 604 25.33 -2.68 -0.85
N ALA A 605 24.56 -3.76 -0.70
CA ALA A 605 24.88 -4.91 0.14
C ALA A 605 25.89 -5.90 -0.48
N LEU A 606 26.03 -5.85 -1.82
CA LEU A 606 27.00 -6.60 -2.61
C LEU A 606 28.42 -6.04 -2.38
#